data_AF-A0A327Y6S2-F1
#
_entry.id   AF-A0A327Y6S2-F1
#
_cell.length_a   1.000
_cell.length_b   1.000
_cell.length_c   1.000
_cell.angle_alpha   90.00
_cell.angle_beta   90.00
_cell.angle_gamma   90.00
#
_symmetry.space_group_name_H-M   'P 1'
#
loop_
_entity.id
_entity.type
_entity.pdbx_description
1 polymer ?
#
loop_
_entity_poly.entity_id
_entity_poly.type
_entity_poly.pdbx_seq_one_letter_code
_entity_poly.pdbx_strand_id
1 'polypeptide(L)'
;MIKWTSLLLLNYFLLLSACAPQEPSPPPPDYDQTKKMIVDILKTDEGKKAIKEIMKDEKVKQELIMDQAVVKQTVEQALTSKKGADFWKKMFEDPKFAESFAQSLKTEQEKMLKALMKDPEYQAMIIDILKNPEVEKSMITVLKSKEFRTHLQQVMTETFESPLFKAKIQDLLIKAAEDMQGTKKKDEEQEGEEGGEGSEDTGGGQGGS
;
A
#
# COMPACT_ATOMS: atom_id res chain seq x y z
N MET A 1 -56.61 97.75 9.82
CA MET A 1 -55.18 97.47 9.51
C MET A 1 -54.22 97.57 10.72
N ILE A 2 -54.65 97.97 11.92
CA ILE A 2 -53.75 98.12 13.10
C ILE A 2 -53.79 96.93 14.10
N LYS A 3 -54.76 96.02 13.97
CA LYS A 3 -54.90 94.88 14.90
C LYS A 3 -54.10 93.62 14.51
N TRP A 4 -53.68 93.48 13.25
CA TRP A 4 -52.89 92.33 12.77
C TRP A 4 -51.38 92.58 12.94
N THR A 5 -50.91 93.81 12.73
CA THR A 5 -49.51 94.18 12.95
C THR A 5 -49.09 94.09 14.42
N SER A 6 -50.02 94.35 15.36
CA SER A 6 -49.80 94.18 16.80
C SER A 6 -49.66 92.69 17.22
N LEU A 7 -50.37 91.78 16.54
CA LEU A 7 -50.29 90.33 16.79
C LEU A 7 -48.97 89.71 16.27
N LEU A 8 -48.43 90.25 15.17
CA LEU A 8 -47.13 89.84 14.61
C LEU A 8 -45.93 90.36 15.43
N LEU A 9 -46.03 91.56 16.00
CA LEU A 9 -45.00 92.12 16.90
C LEU A 9 -44.96 91.40 18.27
N LEU A 10 -46.10 90.93 18.78
CA LEU A 10 -46.18 90.18 20.04
C LEU A 10 -45.62 88.75 19.91
N ASN A 11 -45.73 88.13 18.73
CA ASN A 11 -45.14 86.82 18.45
C ASN A 11 -43.60 86.88 18.33
N TYR A 12 -43.06 88.00 17.81
CA TYR A 12 -41.61 88.22 17.74
C TYR A 12 -40.97 88.42 19.13
N PHE A 13 -41.69 89.00 20.08
CA PHE A 13 -41.21 89.21 21.45
C PHE A 13 -41.16 87.92 22.30
N LEU A 14 -42.03 86.94 22.00
CA LEU A 14 -42.07 85.64 22.67
C LEU A 14 -40.94 84.68 22.23
N LEU A 15 -40.34 84.91 21.06
CA LEU A 15 -39.20 84.10 20.57
C LEU A 15 -37.84 84.55 21.13
N LEU A 16 -37.74 85.76 21.68
CA LEU A 16 -36.50 86.32 22.22
C LEU A 16 -36.26 86.01 23.71
N SER A 17 -37.24 85.42 24.41
CA SER A 17 -37.15 85.10 25.84
C SER A 17 -37.00 83.60 26.15
N ALA A 18 -36.82 82.75 25.13
CA ALA A 18 -36.44 81.34 25.31
C ALA A 18 -34.91 81.17 25.29
N CYS A 19 -34.22 81.82 26.23
CA CYS A 19 -32.81 81.53 26.53
C CYS A 19 -32.74 80.92 27.93
N ALA A 20 -32.90 79.60 28.01
CA ALA A 20 -32.48 78.85 29.18
C ALA A 20 -30.93 78.83 29.18
N PRO A 21 -30.26 78.94 30.34
CA PRO A 21 -28.81 78.78 30.39
C PRO A 21 -28.45 77.36 29.94
N GLN A 22 -27.91 77.27 28.74
CA GLN A 22 -27.37 76.05 28.18
C GLN A 22 -25.98 75.86 28.81
N GLU A 23 -25.83 74.84 29.66
CA GLU A 23 -24.51 74.43 30.13
C GLU A 23 -23.60 74.23 28.92
N PRO A 24 -22.33 74.69 28.96
CA PRO A 24 -21.41 74.47 27.87
C PRO A 24 -21.19 72.97 27.72
N SER A 25 -21.78 72.38 26.68
CA SER A 25 -21.43 71.03 26.23
C SER A 25 -19.90 70.96 26.08
N PRO A 26 -19.23 69.97 26.68
CA PRO A 26 -17.80 69.79 26.50
C PRO A 26 -17.48 69.71 24.98
N PRO A 27 -16.38 70.32 24.51
CA PRO A 27 -15.95 70.11 23.13
C PRO A 27 -15.83 68.60 22.88
N PRO A 28 -16.25 68.10 21.70
CA PRO A 28 -16.14 66.69 21.39
C PRO A 28 -14.68 66.24 21.61
N PRO A 29 -14.47 65.09 22.26
CA PRO A 29 -13.14 64.68 22.69
C PRO A 29 -12.17 64.68 21.51
N ASP A 30 -10.96 65.16 21.76
CA ASP A 30 -9.85 65.13 20.81
C ASP A 30 -9.72 63.70 20.24
N TYR A 31 -9.50 63.60 18.93
CA TYR A 31 -9.46 62.32 18.22
C TYR A 31 -8.44 61.36 18.86
N ASP A 32 -7.32 61.90 19.34
CA ASP A 32 -6.27 61.14 20.03
C ASP A 32 -6.71 60.65 21.42
N GLN A 33 -7.54 61.42 22.14
CA GLN A 33 -8.11 60.99 23.41
C GLN A 33 -9.17 59.91 23.21
N THR A 34 -10.02 60.05 22.19
CA THR A 34 -11.02 59.05 21.81
C THR A 34 -10.35 57.74 21.37
N LYS A 35 -9.28 57.82 20.59
CA LYS A 35 -8.49 56.65 20.18
C LYS A 35 -7.86 55.93 21.37
N LYS A 36 -7.25 56.66 22.31
CA LYS A 36 -6.70 56.08 23.54
C LYS A 36 -7.78 55.41 24.38
N MET A 37 -8.91 56.08 24.56
CA MET A 37 -10.06 55.54 25.27
C MET A 37 -10.57 54.23 24.64
N ILE A 38 -10.71 54.16 23.31
CA ILE A 38 -11.13 52.94 22.62
C ILE A 38 -10.11 51.82 22.78
N VAL A 39 -8.81 52.11 22.62
CA VAL A 39 -7.74 51.13 22.79
C VAL A 39 -7.71 50.59 24.23
N ASP A 40 -7.94 51.44 25.21
CA ASP A 40 -7.97 51.05 26.62
C ASP A 40 -9.22 50.21 26.93
N ILE A 41 -10.39 50.58 26.40
CA ILE A 41 -11.63 49.77 26.49
C ILE A 41 -11.44 48.38 25.87
N LEU A 42 -10.77 48.27 24.71
CA LEU A 42 -10.49 46.96 24.10
C LEU A 42 -9.51 46.12 24.94
N LYS A 43 -8.63 46.75 25.71
CA LYS A 43 -7.67 46.08 26.59
C LYS A 43 -8.24 45.70 27.94
N THR A 44 -9.33 46.33 28.39
CA THR A 44 -9.98 45.95 29.66
C THR A 44 -10.52 44.53 29.60
N ASP A 45 -10.74 43.95 30.77
CA ASP A 45 -11.30 42.60 30.88
C ASP A 45 -12.72 42.52 30.30
N GLU A 46 -13.46 43.63 30.37
CA GLU A 46 -14.79 43.77 29.76
C GLU A 46 -14.71 43.76 28.22
N GLY A 47 -13.77 44.50 27.62
CA GLY A 47 -13.54 44.46 26.17
C GLY A 47 -13.10 43.08 25.68
N LYS A 48 -12.18 42.43 26.38
CA LYS A 48 -11.78 41.04 26.08
C LYS A 48 -12.93 40.06 26.25
N LYS A 49 -13.77 40.23 27.26
CA LYS A 49 -14.94 39.38 27.51
C LYS A 49 -16.00 39.56 26.42
N ALA A 50 -16.26 40.79 26.01
CA ALA A 50 -17.17 41.11 24.92
C ALA A 50 -16.70 40.50 23.59
N ILE A 51 -15.41 40.64 23.25
CA ILE A 51 -14.83 39.98 22.06
C ILE A 51 -14.96 38.45 22.18
N LYS A 52 -14.67 37.88 23.35
CA LYS A 52 -14.80 36.44 23.59
C LYS A 52 -16.25 35.95 23.47
N GLU A 53 -17.24 36.76 23.84
CA GLU A 53 -18.66 36.45 23.67
C GLU A 53 -19.08 36.54 22.21
N ILE A 54 -18.60 37.53 21.47
CA ILE A 54 -18.82 37.66 20.02
C ILE A 54 -18.16 36.49 19.27
N MET A 55 -16.97 36.05 19.67
CA MET A 55 -16.30 34.86 19.11
C MET A 55 -17.01 33.55 19.44
N LYS A 56 -18.00 33.52 20.33
CA LYS A 56 -18.85 32.34 20.53
C LYS A 56 -19.95 32.25 19.49
N ASP A 57 -20.29 33.35 18.81
CA ASP A 57 -21.25 33.37 17.71
C ASP A 57 -20.69 32.58 16.53
N GLU A 58 -21.48 31.60 16.07
CA GLU A 58 -21.10 30.71 14.96
C GLU A 58 -20.89 31.47 13.65
N LYS A 59 -21.61 32.57 13.39
CA LYS A 59 -21.43 33.38 12.18
C LYS A 59 -20.09 34.09 12.19
N VAL A 60 -19.69 34.63 13.36
CA VAL A 60 -18.41 35.31 13.51
C VAL A 60 -17.24 34.32 13.45
N LYS A 61 -17.39 33.12 14.04
CA LYS A 61 -16.39 32.04 13.88
C LYS A 61 -16.22 31.63 12.43
N GLN A 62 -17.32 31.46 11.70
CA GLN A 62 -17.27 31.11 10.29
C GLN A 62 -16.54 32.18 9.49
N GLU A 63 -16.85 33.46 9.67
CA GLU A 63 -16.13 34.55 8.98
C GLU A 63 -14.64 34.63 9.34
N LEU A 64 -14.27 34.33 10.59
CA LEU A 64 -12.87 34.34 11.04
C LEU A 64 -12.07 33.12 10.55
N ILE A 65 -12.70 31.95 10.40
CA ILE A 65 -12.06 30.70 9.93
C ILE A 65 -11.90 30.70 8.40
N MET A 66 -12.51 31.65 7.69
CA MET A 66 -12.54 31.70 6.22
C MET A 66 -11.34 32.39 5.56
N ASP A 67 -10.25 32.64 6.27
CA ASP A 67 -8.97 32.88 5.58
C ASP A 67 -8.47 31.55 5.00
N GLN A 68 -8.97 31.23 3.81
CA GLN A 68 -8.63 30.00 3.09
C GLN A 68 -7.12 29.86 2.85
N ALA A 69 -6.38 30.97 2.72
CA ALA A 69 -4.95 30.92 2.53
C ALA A 69 -4.24 30.45 3.80
N VAL A 70 -4.61 31.01 4.96
CA VAL A 70 -4.07 30.59 6.26
C VAL A 70 -4.50 29.16 6.61
N VAL A 71 -5.75 28.77 6.36
CA VAL A 71 -6.23 27.40 6.60
C VAL A 71 -5.49 26.40 5.71
N LYS A 72 -5.39 26.67 4.40
CA LYS A 72 -4.66 25.80 3.46
C LYS A 72 -3.20 25.66 3.85
N GLN A 73 -2.53 26.78 4.12
CA GLN A 73 -1.12 26.77 4.54
C GLN A 73 -0.93 26.01 5.85
N THR A 74 -1.82 26.20 6.83
CA THR A 74 -1.74 25.51 8.11
C THR A 74 -1.97 24.01 7.95
N VAL A 75 -2.93 23.58 7.13
CA VAL A 75 -3.19 22.16 6.85
C VAL A 75 -2.00 21.55 6.11
N GLU A 76 -1.48 22.22 5.09
CA GLU A 76 -0.32 21.76 4.33
C GLU A 76 0.92 21.63 5.23
N GLN A 77 1.20 22.64 6.04
CA GLN A 77 2.30 22.60 7.02
C GLN A 77 2.08 21.49 8.06
N ALA A 78 0.87 21.33 8.59
CA ALA A 78 0.57 20.29 9.56
C ALA A 78 0.79 18.89 8.97
N LEU A 79 0.28 18.63 7.77
CA LEU A 79 0.37 17.32 7.10
C LEU A 79 1.79 17.00 6.59
N THR A 80 2.53 17.99 6.10
CA THR A 80 3.90 17.80 5.59
C THR A 80 4.98 17.88 6.67
N SER A 81 4.64 18.39 7.86
CA SER A 81 5.58 18.44 8.98
C SER A 81 5.93 17.06 9.52
N LYS A 82 7.08 16.97 10.18
CA LYS A 82 7.46 15.79 10.97
C LYS A 82 6.40 15.40 12.01
N LYS A 83 5.74 16.39 12.61
CA LYS A 83 4.65 16.17 13.57
C LYS A 83 3.44 15.50 12.92
N GLY A 84 3.11 15.86 11.68
CA GLY A 84 2.09 15.20 10.88
C GLY A 84 2.47 13.75 10.56
N ALA A 85 3.70 13.51 10.10
CA ALA A 85 4.19 12.15 9.86
C ALA A 85 4.15 11.28 11.13
N ASP A 86 4.57 11.81 12.28
CA ASP A 86 4.55 11.09 13.55
C ASP A 86 3.12 10.89 14.08
N PHE A 87 2.19 11.80 13.79
CA PHE A 87 0.76 11.61 14.04
C PHE A 87 0.24 10.42 13.23
N TRP A 88 0.50 10.38 11.92
CA TRP A 88 0.06 9.27 11.06
C TRP A 88 0.65 7.93 11.51
N LYS A 89 1.94 7.87 11.87
CA LYS A 89 2.55 6.65 12.42
C LYS A 89 1.79 6.14 13.66
N LYS A 90 1.52 7.02 14.63
CA LYS A 90 0.75 6.67 15.83
C LYS A 90 -0.68 6.25 15.52
N MET A 91 -1.32 6.89 14.54
CA MET A 91 -2.67 6.51 14.12
C MET A 91 -2.67 5.13 13.45
N PHE A 92 -1.66 4.79 12.66
CA PHE A 92 -1.53 3.46 12.06
C PHE A 92 -1.16 2.35 13.07
N GLU A 93 -0.67 2.71 14.27
CA GLU A 93 -0.50 1.77 15.38
C GLU A 93 -1.85 1.42 16.06
N ASP A 94 -2.90 2.25 15.91
CA ASP A 94 -4.24 1.93 16.40
C ASP A 94 -4.95 0.94 15.44
N PRO A 95 -5.26 -0.30 15.88
CA PRO A 95 -5.89 -1.30 15.03
C PRO A 95 -7.25 -0.85 14.48
N LYS A 96 -8.05 -0.08 15.23
CA LYS A 96 -9.37 0.36 14.78
C LYS A 96 -9.26 1.38 13.65
N PHE A 97 -8.29 2.29 13.78
CA PHE A 97 -7.99 3.25 12.74
C PHE A 97 -7.43 2.55 11.50
N ALA A 98 -6.43 1.69 11.67
CA ALA A 98 -5.82 0.93 10.58
C ALA A 98 -6.85 0.05 9.83
N GLU A 99 -7.76 -0.61 10.56
CA GLU A 99 -8.84 -1.38 9.97
C GLU A 99 -9.78 -0.48 9.16
N SER A 100 -10.28 0.61 9.74
CA SER A 100 -11.20 1.52 9.07
C SER A 100 -10.57 2.13 7.81
N PHE A 101 -9.28 2.50 7.90
CA PHE A 101 -8.50 3.01 6.77
C PHE A 101 -8.34 1.94 5.68
N ALA A 102 -7.92 0.73 6.05
CA ALA A 102 -7.77 -0.39 5.11
C ALA A 102 -9.11 -0.76 4.44
N GLN A 103 -10.22 -0.77 5.19
CA GLN A 103 -11.55 -1.02 4.65
C GLN A 103 -11.95 0.05 3.64
N SER A 104 -11.66 1.33 3.92
CA SER A 104 -11.94 2.43 2.98
C SER A 104 -11.16 2.31 1.66
N LEU A 105 -9.94 1.76 1.72
CA LEU A 105 -9.07 1.57 0.55
C LEU A 105 -9.27 0.23 -0.16
N LYS A 106 -10.02 -0.71 0.44
CA LYS A 106 -10.10 -2.11 -0.02
C LYS A 106 -10.41 -2.22 -1.51
N THR A 107 -11.40 -1.48 -2.00
CA THR A 107 -11.85 -1.54 -3.40
C THR A 107 -10.77 -1.06 -4.37
N GLU A 108 -10.14 0.08 -4.10
CA GLU A 108 -9.08 0.62 -4.96
C GLU A 108 -7.81 -0.20 -4.85
N GLN A 109 -7.48 -0.71 -3.66
CA GLN A 109 -6.35 -1.62 -3.46
C GLN A 109 -6.55 -2.93 -4.23
N GLU A 110 -7.75 -3.52 -4.20
CA GLU A 110 -8.06 -4.73 -4.97
C GLU A 110 -7.94 -4.47 -6.48
N LYS A 111 -8.47 -3.34 -6.96
CA LYS A 111 -8.38 -2.93 -8.36
C LYS A 111 -6.93 -2.74 -8.79
N MET A 112 -6.12 -2.06 -7.97
CA MET A 112 -4.69 -1.87 -8.20
C MET A 112 -3.97 -3.22 -8.24
N LEU A 113 -4.19 -4.10 -7.27
CA LEU A 113 -3.56 -5.43 -7.24
C LEU A 113 -3.94 -6.27 -8.47
N LYS A 114 -5.22 -6.24 -8.90
CA LYS A 114 -5.67 -6.92 -10.13
C LYS A 114 -5.04 -6.35 -11.39
N ALA A 115 -4.81 -5.04 -11.42
CA ALA A 115 -4.11 -4.40 -12.53
C ALA A 115 -2.62 -4.79 -12.53
N LEU A 116 -1.95 -4.73 -11.37
CA LEU A 116 -0.55 -5.13 -11.20
C LEU A 116 -0.33 -6.60 -11.55
N MET A 117 -1.25 -7.52 -11.26
CA MET A 117 -1.12 -8.92 -11.70
C MET A 117 -1.04 -9.08 -13.22
N LYS A 118 -1.44 -8.08 -14.00
CA LYS A 118 -1.32 -8.07 -15.47
C LYS A 118 -0.10 -7.29 -15.95
N ASP A 119 0.60 -6.61 -15.04
CA ASP A 119 1.80 -5.85 -15.32
C ASP A 119 3.03 -6.79 -15.40
N PRO A 120 3.87 -6.69 -16.44
CA PRO A 120 5.02 -7.57 -16.61
C PRO A 120 6.07 -7.48 -15.49
N GLU A 121 6.32 -6.28 -14.94
CA GLU A 121 7.32 -6.08 -13.89
C GLU A 121 6.84 -6.71 -12.58
N TYR A 122 5.56 -6.51 -12.26
CA TYR A 122 4.96 -7.14 -11.08
C TYR A 122 4.85 -8.66 -11.22
N GLN A 123 4.56 -9.18 -12.42
CA GLN A 123 4.61 -10.61 -12.68
C GLN A 123 6.01 -11.19 -12.50
N ALA A 124 7.07 -10.50 -12.94
CA ALA A 124 8.44 -10.93 -12.73
C ALA A 124 8.75 -11.05 -11.23
N MET A 125 8.35 -10.06 -10.42
CA MET A 125 8.49 -10.13 -8.96
C MET A 125 7.73 -11.31 -8.35
N ILE A 126 6.49 -11.58 -8.80
CA ILE A 126 5.74 -12.76 -8.35
C ILE A 126 6.44 -14.05 -8.73
N ILE A 127 6.94 -14.17 -9.95
CA ILE A 127 7.64 -15.36 -10.43
C ILE A 127 8.88 -15.63 -9.56
N ASP A 128 9.63 -14.59 -9.20
CA ASP A 128 10.79 -14.74 -8.33
C ASP A 128 10.41 -15.16 -6.90
N ILE A 129 9.27 -14.69 -6.39
CA ILE A 129 8.70 -15.19 -5.12
C ILE A 129 8.33 -16.68 -5.26
N LEU A 130 7.74 -17.09 -6.38
CA LEU A 130 7.32 -18.48 -6.63
C LEU A 130 8.51 -19.44 -6.81
N LYS A 131 9.71 -18.95 -7.15
CA LYS A 131 10.93 -19.77 -7.23
C LYS A 131 11.57 -20.04 -5.87
N ASN A 132 10.97 -19.62 -4.76
CA ASN A 132 11.55 -19.88 -3.45
C ASN A 132 11.51 -21.39 -3.11
N PRO A 133 12.41 -21.87 -2.23
CA PRO A 133 12.50 -23.31 -1.90
C PRO A 133 11.23 -23.92 -1.29
N GLU A 134 10.43 -23.14 -0.55
CA GLU A 134 9.19 -23.63 0.08
C GLU A 134 8.09 -23.87 -0.97
N VAL A 135 7.97 -22.98 -1.95
CA VAL A 135 7.05 -23.13 -3.08
C VAL A 135 7.53 -24.29 -3.97
N GLU A 136 8.84 -24.40 -4.21
CA GLU A 136 9.39 -25.54 -4.95
C GLU A 136 9.07 -26.87 -4.26
N LYS A 137 9.24 -26.96 -2.93
CA LYS A 137 8.89 -28.16 -2.15
C LYS A 137 7.40 -28.48 -2.23
N SER A 138 6.54 -27.47 -2.21
CA SER A 138 5.10 -27.63 -2.40
C SER A 138 4.79 -28.15 -3.82
N MET A 139 5.43 -27.59 -4.84
CA MET A 139 5.32 -28.05 -6.23
C MET A 139 5.78 -29.51 -6.39
N ILE A 140 6.92 -29.89 -5.81
CA ILE A 140 7.41 -31.28 -5.82
C ILE A 140 6.41 -32.22 -5.12
N THR A 141 5.77 -31.76 -4.05
CA THR A 141 4.74 -32.53 -3.36
C THR A 141 3.53 -32.78 -4.26
N VAL A 142 3.10 -31.76 -5.01
CA VAL A 142 2.03 -31.88 -6.03
C VAL A 142 2.46 -32.85 -7.15
N LEU A 143 3.68 -32.74 -7.67
CA LEU A 143 4.19 -33.66 -8.70
C LEU A 143 4.29 -35.12 -8.22
N LYS A 144 4.46 -35.34 -6.92
CA LYS A 144 4.47 -36.68 -6.32
C LYS A 144 3.08 -37.16 -5.89
N SER A 145 2.04 -36.35 -6.03
CA SER A 145 0.68 -36.68 -5.62
C SER A 145 0.11 -37.83 -6.46
N LYS A 146 -0.93 -38.49 -5.94
CA LYS A 146 -1.58 -39.61 -6.65
C LYS A 146 -2.23 -39.13 -7.95
N GLU A 147 -2.81 -37.93 -7.93
CA GLU A 147 -3.47 -37.29 -9.06
C GLU A 147 -2.48 -37.05 -10.21
N PHE A 148 -1.31 -36.46 -9.89
CA PHE A 148 -0.29 -36.23 -10.91
C PHE A 148 0.37 -37.53 -11.39
N ARG A 149 0.52 -38.53 -10.53
CA ARG A 149 1.02 -39.86 -10.93
C ARG A 149 0.13 -40.54 -11.95
N THR A 150 -1.20 -40.42 -11.86
CA THR A 150 -2.11 -40.97 -12.87
C THR A 150 -1.88 -40.32 -14.24
N HIS A 151 -1.76 -38.99 -14.27
CA HIS A 151 -1.43 -38.28 -15.50
C HIS A 151 -0.05 -38.68 -16.04
N LEU A 152 0.95 -38.79 -15.16
CA LEU A 152 2.28 -39.22 -15.52
C LEU A 152 2.30 -40.65 -16.08
N GLN A 153 1.54 -41.57 -15.49
CA GLN A 153 1.40 -42.94 -16.00
C GLN A 153 0.77 -42.95 -17.39
N GLN A 154 -0.27 -42.14 -17.62
CA GLN A 154 -0.88 -42.01 -18.95
C GLN A 154 0.13 -41.50 -19.98
N VAL A 155 0.85 -40.42 -19.68
CA VAL A 155 1.88 -39.86 -20.57
C VAL A 155 3.00 -40.86 -20.84
N MET A 156 3.41 -41.63 -19.83
CA MET A 156 4.40 -42.71 -20.00
C MET A 156 3.87 -43.81 -20.94
N THR A 157 2.63 -44.27 -20.74
CA THR A 157 1.99 -45.27 -21.61
C THR A 157 1.92 -44.77 -23.05
N GLU A 158 1.43 -43.55 -23.28
CA GLU A 158 1.37 -42.93 -24.62
C GLU A 158 2.76 -42.81 -25.25
N THR A 159 3.77 -42.47 -24.45
CA THR A 159 5.17 -42.39 -24.89
C THR A 159 5.70 -43.76 -25.31
N PHE A 160 5.45 -44.81 -24.51
CA PHE A 160 5.85 -46.17 -24.86
C PHE A 160 5.07 -46.73 -26.06
N GLU A 161 3.84 -46.28 -26.26
CA GLU A 161 3.01 -46.68 -27.38
C GLU A 161 3.35 -45.96 -28.69
N SER A 162 4.11 -44.87 -28.61
CA SER A 162 4.58 -44.11 -29.78
C SER A 162 5.38 -45.00 -30.73
N PRO A 163 5.11 -44.96 -32.05
CA PRO A 163 5.85 -45.73 -33.05
C PRO A 163 7.37 -45.56 -32.96
N LEU A 164 7.83 -44.33 -32.68
CA LEU A 164 9.26 -44.02 -32.51
C LEU A 164 9.85 -44.79 -31.32
N PHE A 165 9.12 -44.85 -30.21
CA PHE A 165 9.60 -45.48 -28.99
C PHE A 165 9.49 -47.00 -29.08
N LYS A 166 8.41 -47.53 -29.66
CA LYS A 166 8.28 -48.95 -30.00
C LYS A 166 9.43 -49.44 -30.89
N ALA A 167 9.78 -48.69 -31.94
CA ALA A 167 10.91 -49.03 -32.81
C ALA A 167 12.24 -49.04 -32.04
N LYS A 168 12.50 -48.01 -31.21
CA LYS A 168 13.70 -48.00 -30.35
C LYS A 168 13.75 -49.16 -29.36
N ILE A 169 12.62 -49.53 -28.76
CA ILE A 169 12.54 -50.70 -27.87
C ILE A 169 12.83 -51.98 -28.67
N GLN A 170 12.25 -52.13 -29.87
CA GLN A 170 12.51 -53.28 -30.74
C GLN A 170 13.99 -53.38 -31.13
N ASP A 171 14.61 -52.28 -31.54
CA ASP A 171 16.04 -52.23 -31.87
C ASP A 171 16.92 -52.60 -30.66
N LEU A 172 16.55 -52.13 -29.46
CA LEU A 172 17.25 -52.48 -28.22
C LEU A 172 17.10 -53.98 -27.89
N LEU A 173 15.91 -54.54 -28.09
CA LEU A 173 15.66 -55.98 -27.86
C LEU A 173 16.44 -56.84 -28.86
N ILE A 174 16.52 -56.42 -30.12
CA ILE A 174 17.31 -57.11 -31.16
C ILE A 174 18.80 -57.07 -30.78
N LYS A 175 19.35 -55.90 -30.43
CA LYS A 175 20.75 -55.78 -29.99
C LYS A 175 21.05 -56.62 -28.76
N ALA A 176 20.17 -56.61 -27.75
CA ALA A 176 20.35 -57.44 -26.55
C ALA A 176 20.34 -58.94 -26.89
N ALA A 177 19.50 -59.38 -27.83
CA ALA A 177 19.49 -60.76 -28.31
C ALA A 177 20.76 -61.12 -29.09
N GLU A 178 21.26 -60.22 -29.93
CA GLU A 178 22.54 -60.37 -30.64
C GLU A 178 23.71 -60.47 -29.67
N ASP A 179 23.76 -59.62 -28.64
CA ASP A 179 24.80 -59.67 -27.59
C ASP A 179 24.73 -60.99 -26.80
N MET A 180 23.53 -61.47 -26.46
CA MET A 180 23.34 -62.76 -25.79
C MET A 180 23.74 -63.96 -26.67
N GLN A 181 23.48 -63.90 -27.99
CA GLN A 181 23.92 -64.94 -28.94
C GLN A 181 25.43 -64.87 -29.21
N GLY A 182 26.01 -63.67 -29.25
CA GLY A 182 27.46 -63.45 -29.34
C GLY A 182 28.21 -63.93 -28.09
N THR A 183 27.57 -63.90 -26.93
CA THR A 183 28.12 -64.44 -25.68
C THR A 183 28.01 -65.97 -25.64
N LYS A 184 26.92 -66.57 -26.14
CA LYS A 184 26.81 -68.04 -26.26
C LYS A 184 27.81 -68.65 -27.25
N LYS A 185 28.18 -67.96 -28.33
CA LYS A 185 29.22 -68.43 -29.25
C LYS A 185 30.64 -68.36 -28.67
N LYS A 186 30.87 -67.62 -27.57
CA LYS A 186 32.16 -67.57 -26.90
C LYS A 186 32.35 -68.65 -25.83
N ASP A 187 31.26 -69.20 -25.29
CA ASP A 187 31.32 -70.32 -24.33
C ASP A 187 31.25 -71.70 -25.03
N GLU A 188 30.79 -71.80 -26.28
CA GLU A 188 30.80 -73.07 -27.05
C GLU A 188 32.11 -73.34 -27.83
N GLU A 189 33.06 -72.39 -27.87
CA GLU A 189 34.39 -72.60 -28.48
C GLU A 189 35.47 -73.08 -27.48
N GLN A 190 35.10 -73.42 -26.23
CA GLN A 190 36.06 -73.86 -25.20
C GLN A 190 35.79 -75.25 -24.58
N GLU A 191 34.93 -76.08 -25.17
CA GLU A 191 34.68 -77.47 -24.75
C GLU A 191 34.86 -78.51 -25.88
N GLY A 192 35.62 -78.17 -26.93
CA GLY A 192 35.76 -78.99 -28.14
C GLY A 192 37.16 -79.54 -28.44
N GLU A 193 38.11 -79.51 -27.51
CA GLU A 193 39.48 -79.99 -27.78
C GLU A 193 40.14 -80.62 -26.54
N GLU A 194 39.57 -81.72 -26.04
CA GLU A 194 40.31 -82.63 -25.16
C GLU A 194 40.05 -84.08 -25.58
N GLY A 195 41.03 -84.64 -26.30
CA GLY A 195 41.02 -86.04 -26.70
C GLY A 195 42.18 -86.41 -27.63
N GLY A 196 43.33 -86.79 -27.06
CA GLY A 196 44.21 -87.77 -27.71
C GLY A 196 45.71 -87.51 -27.69
N GLU A 197 46.34 -88.08 -26.65
CA GLU A 197 47.66 -88.75 -26.64
C GLU A 197 48.98 -87.97 -26.79
N GLY A 198 49.87 -88.22 -25.81
CA GLY A 198 51.30 -88.03 -25.96
C GLY A 198 52.06 -87.95 -24.64
N SER A 199 52.32 -89.10 -24.03
CA SER A 199 53.18 -89.30 -22.86
C SER A 199 54.56 -88.63 -22.94
N GLU A 200 55.07 -88.14 -21.80
CA GLU A 200 56.27 -88.63 -21.09
C GLU A 200 56.87 -87.56 -20.15
N ASP A 201 56.98 -87.94 -18.87
CA ASP A 201 58.15 -87.84 -17.99
C ASP A 201 58.90 -86.50 -17.94
N THR A 202 58.92 -85.73 -16.85
CA THR A 202 59.71 -85.92 -15.62
C THR A 202 59.33 -84.72 -14.71
N GLY A 203 59.07 -84.81 -13.40
CA GLY A 203 60.03 -85.17 -12.36
C GLY A 203 60.23 -84.00 -11.39
N GLY A 204 59.88 -84.18 -10.11
CA GLY A 204 60.27 -83.34 -8.96
C GLY A 204 59.51 -82.00 -8.82
N GLY A 205 59.00 -81.57 -7.69
CA GLY A 205 59.14 -81.98 -6.30
C GLY A 205 58.86 -80.76 -5.41
N GLN A 206 58.06 -80.96 -4.35
CA GLN A 206 58.13 -80.27 -3.04
C GLN A 206 57.84 -78.75 -3.03
N GLY A 207 56.72 -78.29 -2.45
CA GLY A 207 56.54 -78.11 -1.00
C GLY A 207 57.09 -76.74 -0.59
N GLY A 208 56.42 -75.83 0.11
CA GLY A 208 55.33 -75.91 1.07
C GLY A 208 55.54 -74.76 2.07
N SER A 209 54.49 -74.47 2.84
CA SER A 209 54.33 -73.41 3.87
C SER A 209 53.91 -72.03 3.37
#